data_AF-A0A9X2EJH2-F1
#
_entry.id   AF-A0A9X2EJH2-F1
#
_cell.length_a   1.000
_cell.length_b   1.000
_cell.length_c   1.000
_cell.angle_alpha   90.00
_cell.angle_beta   90.00
_cell.angle_gamma   90.00
#
_symmetry.space_group_name_H-M   'P 1'
#
loop_
_entity.id
_entity.type
_entity.pdbx_description
1 polymer ?
#
loop_
_entity_poly.entity_id
_entity_poly.type
_entity_poly.pdbx_seq_one_letter_code
_entity_poly.pdbx_strand_id
1 'polypeptide(L)' 'MGTVSERDPRLASMPPEELRATMRALGYRTQSDLANAIGVSRSSVSLWLDGKVGVPRPVAMLLRMLKNAQRRAF' A
#
# COMPACT_ATOMS: atom_id res chain seq x y z
N MET A 1 35.91 -1.15 -5.33
CA MET A 1 34.98 -2.26 -5.03
C MET A 1 33.74 -1.66 -4.40
N GLY A 2 32.81 -1.13 -5.20
CA GLY A 2 31.57 -0.54 -4.69
C GLY A 2 30.53 -1.64 -4.53
N THR A 3 30.15 -1.94 -3.30
CA THR A 3 29.03 -2.85 -3.03
C THR A 3 27.75 -2.14 -3.43
N VAL A 4 27.17 -2.57 -4.54
CA VAL A 4 25.82 -2.17 -4.94
C VAL A 4 24.89 -2.55 -3.79
N SER A 5 24.26 -1.54 -3.19
CA SER A 5 23.34 -1.63 -2.06
C SER A 5 22.28 -2.71 -2.27
N GLU A 6 22.01 -3.53 -1.24
CA GLU A 6 21.00 -4.60 -1.10
C GLU A 6 19.52 -4.16 -1.27
N ARG A 7 19.24 -3.15 -2.08
CA ARG A 7 17.88 -2.76 -2.48
C ARG A 7 17.84 -2.62 -3.99
N ASP A 8 17.36 -3.64 -4.70
CA ASP A 8 16.94 -3.43 -6.08
C ASP A 8 15.79 -2.40 -6.06
N PRO A 9 15.98 -1.18 -6.60
CA PRO A 9 15.01 -0.09 -6.53
C PRO A 9 13.70 -0.36 -7.31
N ARG A 10 13.63 -1.47 -8.06
CA ARG A 10 12.50 -1.85 -8.94
C ARG A 10 11.41 -2.67 -8.25
N LEU A 11 11.67 -3.26 -7.08
CA LEU A 11 10.70 -4.09 -6.34
C LEU A 11 10.42 -3.52 -4.94
N ALA A 12 9.36 -2.73 -4.83
CA ALA A 12 8.76 -2.44 -3.53
C ALA A 12 7.26 -2.72 -3.63
N SER A 13 6.88 -3.97 -3.35
CA SER A 13 5.53 -4.29 -2.92
C SER A 13 5.32 -3.70 -1.53
N MET A 14 4.16 -3.11 -1.28
CA MET A 14 3.80 -2.69 0.07
C MET A 14 3.44 -3.96 0.88
N PRO A 15 4.11 -4.23 2.02
CA PRO A 15 3.80 -5.38 2.86
C PRO A 15 2.45 -5.21 3.58
N PRO A 16 1.84 -6.31 4.06
CA PRO A 16 0.53 -6.27 4.72
C PRO A 16 0.48 -5.29 5.91
N GLU A 17 1.54 -5.24 6.71
CA GLU A 17 1.63 -4.33 7.87
C GLU A 17 1.63 -2.86 7.46
N GLU A 18 2.37 -2.50 6.41
CA GLU A 18 2.35 -1.14 5.87
C GLU A 18 0.97 -0.81 5.28
N LEU A 19 0.33 -1.77 4.60
CA LEU A 19 -1.02 -1.60 4.07
C LEU A 19 -2.03 -1.34 5.20
N ARG A 20 -2.03 -2.15 6.27
CA ARG A 20 -2.89 -1.97 7.45
C ARG A 20 -2.65 -0.60 8.10
N ALA A 21 -1.40 -0.21 8.28
CA ALA A 21 -1.07 1.10 8.84
C ALA A 21 -1.56 2.25 7.94
N THR A 22 -1.51 2.07 6.62
CA THR A 22 -1.97 3.06 5.65
C THR A 22 -3.49 3.15 5.62
N MET A 23 -4.21 2.03 5.70
CA MET A 23 -5.67 2.02 5.85
C MET A 23 -6.10 2.78 7.10
N ARG A 24 -5.48 2.51 8.26
CA ARG A 24 -5.77 3.23 9.50
C ARG A 24 -5.51 4.73 9.38
N ALA A 25 -4.37 5.12 8.78
CA ALA A 25 -4.03 6.53 8.61
C ALA A 25 -5.06 7.26 7.72
N LEU A 26 -5.45 6.63 6.61
CA LEU A 26 -6.42 7.18 5.65
C LEU A 26 -7.88 7.06 6.11
N GLY A 27 -8.15 6.39 7.23
CA GLY A 27 -9.50 6.22 7.77
C GLY A 27 -10.34 5.12 7.11
N TYR A 28 -9.74 4.25 6.29
CA TYR A 28 -10.43 3.09 5.71
C TYR A 28 -10.62 2.00 6.78
N ARG A 29 -11.87 1.66 7.08
CA ARG A 29 -12.22 0.73 8.17
C ARG A 29 -12.36 -0.71 7.67
N THR A 30 -12.80 -0.89 6.42
CA THR A 30 -13.01 -2.20 5.82
C THR A 30 -12.17 -2.41 4.56
N GLN A 31 -12.01 -3.67 4.14
CA GLN A 31 -11.38 -4.02 2.86
C GLN A 31 -12.16 -3.43 1.67
N SER A 32 -13.49 -3.40 1.77
CA SER A 32 -14.38 -2.86 0.74
C SER A 32 -14.20 -1.34 0.62
N ASP A 33 -14.01 -0.62 1.73
CA ASP A 33 -13.77 0.83 1.72
C ASP A 33 -12.52 1.16 0.90
N LEU A 34 -11.41 0.47 1.21
CA LEU A 34 -10.15 0.63 0.49
C LEU A 34 -10.32 0.25 -0.99
N ALA A 35 -10.95 -0.90 -1.25
CA ALA A 35 -11.13 -1.42 -2.61
C ALA A 35 -11.91 -0.43 -3.49
N ASN A 36 -13.03 0.08 -2.98
CA ASN A 36 -13.86 1.07 -3.66
C ASN A 36 -13.09 2.38 -3.89
N ALA A 37 -12.31 2.83 -2.91
CA ALA A 37 -11.56 4.09 -3.01
C ALA A 37 -10.46 4.08 -4.08
N ILE A 38 -9.89 2.91 -4.39
CA ILE A 38 -8.80 2.78 -5.38
C ILE A 38 -9.21 2.03 -6.66
N GLY A 39 -10.49 1.68 -6.80
CA GLY A 39 -11.04 1.03 -8.00
C GLY A 39 -10.57 -0.40 -8.22
N VAL A 40 -10.41 -1.19 -7.15
CA VAL A 40 -10.03 -2.63 -7.23
C VAL A 40 -11.07 -3.52 -6.57
N SER A 41 -10.94 -4.83 -6.74
CA SER A 41 -11.82 -5.79 -6.06
C SER A 41 -11.45 -5.95 -4.58
N ARG A 42 -12.45 -6.20 -3.72
CA ARG A 42 -12.23 -6.56 -2.30
C ARG A 42 -11.32 -7.80 -2.17
N SER A 43 -11.48 -8.79 -3.05
CA SER A 43 -10.67 -10.01 -3.04
C SER A 43 -9.18 -9.72 -3.26
N SER A 44 -8.85 -8.75 -4.13
CA SER A 44 -7.47 -8.28 -4.30
C SER A 44 -6.90 -7.73 -2.99
N VAL A 45 -7.67 -6.89 -2.28
CA VAL A 45 -7.27 -6.34 -0.98
C VAL A 45 -7.09 -7.44 0.07
N SER A 46 -7.96 -8.45 0.08
CA SER A 46 -7.82 -9.59 0.99
C SER A 46 -6.51 -10.35 0.73
N LEU A 47 -6.16 -10.62 -0.52
CA LEU A 47 -4.90 -11.29 -0.88
C LEU A 47 -3.67 -10.48 -0.44
N TRP A 48 -3.74 -9.15 -0.52
CA TRP A 48 -2.68 -8.26 -0.07
C TRP A 48 -2.52 -8.26 1.44
N LEU A 49 -3.62 -8.23 2.18
CA LEU A 49 -3.61 -8.23 3.65
C LEU A 49 -3.22 -9.60 4.25
N ASP A 50 -3.49 -10.68 3.52
CA ASP A 50 -3.04 -12.03 3.84
C ASP A 50 -1.56 -12.26 3.49
N GLY A 51 -0.94 -11.34 2.74
CA GLY A 51 0.44 -11.48 2.25
C GLY A 51 0.61 -12.53 1.15
N LYS A 52 -0.49 -13.09 0.62
CA LYS A 52 -0.48 -14.06 -0.49
C LYS A 52 0.01 -13.42 -1.80
N VAL A 53 -0.29 -12.14 -1.99
CA VAL A 53 0.15 -11.33 -3.13
C VAL A 53 0.61 -9.97 -2.60
N GLY A 54 1.75 -9.47 -3.09
CA GLY A 54 2.19 -8.12 -2.75
C GLY A 54 1.29 -7.06 -3.39
N VAL A 55 1.09 -5.92 -2.72
CA VAL A 55 0.36 -4.79 -3.33
C VAL A 55 1.11 -4.33 -4.59
N PRO A 56 0.42 -4.16 -5.73
CA PRO A 56 1.04 -3.66 -6.96
C PRO A 56 1.71 -2.30 -6.75
N ARG A 57 2.87 -2.10 -7.38
CA ARG A 57 3.68 -0.88 -7.18
C ARG A 57 2.91 0.43 -7.43
N PRO A 58 2.09 0.57 -8.50
CA PRO A 58 1.31 1.78 -8.71
C PRO A 58 0.32 2.06 -7.57
N VAL A 59 -0.32 1.00 -7.03
CA VAL A 59 -1.25 1.10 -5.90
C VAL A 59 -0.50 1.50 -4.63
N ALA A 60 0.65 0.88 -4.36
CA ALA A 60 1.49 1.24 -3.21
C ALA A 60 1.94 2.71 -3.28
N MET A 61 2.30 3.20 -4.47
CA MET A 61 2.65 4.61 -4.68
C MET A 61 1.47 5.54 -4.42
N LEU A 62 0.29 5.22 -4.98
CA LEU A 62 -0.94 6.00 -4.76
C LEU A 62 -1.26 6.11 -3.26
N LEU A 63 -1.29 4.99 -2.54
CA LEU A 63 -1.62 4.97 -1.11
C LEU A 63 -0.63 5.78 -0.27
N ARG A 64 0.67 5.71 -0.58
CA ARG A 64 1.69 6.54 0.08
C ARG A 64 1.51 8.02 -0.23
N MET A 65 1.16 8.37 -1.48
CA MET A 65 0.89 9.76 -1.88
C MET A 65 -0.33 10.32 -1.16
N LEU A 66 -1.43 9.57 -1.09
CA LEU A 66 -2.64 9.95 -0.36
C LEU A 66 -2.35 10.18 1.13
N LYS A 67 -1.63 9.25 1.77
CA LYS A 67 -1.25 9.34 3.18
C LYS A 67 -0.40 10.58 3.46
N ASN A 68 0.55 10.88 2.58
CA ASN A 68 1.40 12.06 2.71
C ASN A 68 0.63 13.36 2.47
N ALA A 69 -0.36 13.36 1.57
CA ALA A 69 -1.23 14.52 1.33
C ALA A 69 -2.11 14.82 2.54
N GLN A 70 -2.74 13.80 3.13
CA GLN A 70 -3.56 13.95 4.33
C GLN A 70 -2.75 14.51 5.51
N ARG A 71 -1.50 14.06 5.71
CA ARG A 71 -0.64 14.56 6.78
C ARG A 71 -0.32 16.06 6.66
N ARG A 72 -0.30 16.63 5.45
CA ARG A 72 -0.01 18.06 5.24
C ARG A 72 -1.24 18.96 5.43
N ALA A 73 -2.44 18.37 5.45
CA ALA A 73 -3.69 19.11 5.55
C ALA A 73 -4.10 19.42 7.01
N PHE A 74 -3.38 18.86 7.98
CA PHE A 74 -3.55 19.03 9.42
C PHE A 74 -2.21 19.44 10.04
#